data_AF-D3RX18-F1
#
_entry.id   AF-D3RX18-F1
#
_cell.length_a   1.000
_cell.length_b   1.000
_cell.length_c   1.000
_cell.angle_alpha   90.00
_cell.angle_beta   90.00
_cell.angle_gamma   90.00
#
_symmetry.space_group_name_H-M   'P 1'
#
loop_
_entity.id
_entity.type
_entity.pdbx_description
1 polymer ?
#
loop_
_entity_poly.entity_id
_entity_poly.type
_entity_poly.pdbx_seq_one_letter_code
_entity_poly.pdbx_strand_id
1 'polypeptide(L)'
;MEDEKKKILGIEPEEYFTGEDWIRAGRRRYMLLNIIYYLQHFAGKEDGVSISEISEFLEVLQTVDREIYSSIVKPGIAVESTLSELLNKGLIIDRSEGKFSINVEKVKSEKDLIYWGSVKRVFDKVNEIMSFGGYRNE
;
A
#
# COMPACT_ATOMS: atom_id res chain seq x y z
N MET A 1 31.72 -6.62 17.80
CA MET A 1 30.80 -7.38 18.66
C MET A 1 29.34 -6.90 18.54
N GLU A 2 29.12 -5.65 18.13
CA GLU A 2 27.77 -5.11 17.86
C GLU A 2 27.29 -5.40 16.42
N ASP A 3 28.23 -5.53 15.47
CA ASP A 3 27.92 -5.82 14.06
C ASP A 3 27.50 -7.28 13.81
N GLU A 4 27.98 -8.24 14.61
CA GLU A 4 27.54 -9.64 14.51
C GLU A 4 26.13 -9.84 15.05
N LYS A 5 25.70 -9.06 16.05
CA LYS A 5 24.31 -9.11 16.54
C LYS A 5 23.30 -8.59 15.52
N LYS A 6 23.71 -7.64 14.66
CA LYS A 6 22.87 -7.11 13.57
C LYS A 6 22.71 -8.11 12.42
N LYS A 7 23.73 -8.93 12.14
CA LYS A 7 23.65 -10.04 11.17
C LYS A 7 22.65 -11.13 11.56
N ILE A 8 22.49 -11.40 12.85
CA ILE A 8 21.59 -12.48 13.35
C ILE A 8 20.10 -12.10 13.23
N LEU A 9 19.78 -10.81 13.08
CA LEU A 9 18.39 -10.31 12.96
C LEU A 9 17.88 -10.17 11.52
N GLY A 10 18.68 -10.52 10.50
CA GLY A 10 18.24 -10.46 9.10
C GLY A 10 17.88 -9.05 8.61
N ILE A 11 18.35 -8.00 9.30
CA ILE A 11 18.19 -6.62 8.88
C ILE A 11 19.47 -6.27 8.12
N GLU A 12 19.46 -6.48 6.81
CA GLU A 12 20.52 -5.94 5.96
C GLU A 12 20.42 -4.41 5.94
N PRO A 13 21.54 -3.68 6.06
CA PRO A 13 21.51 -2.24 6.13
C PRO A 13 21.08 -1.66 4.79
N GLU A 14 20.06 -0.82 4.86
CA GLU A 14 19.58 0.12 3.85
C GLU A 14 20.69 1.14 3.45
N GLU A 15 21.86 0.66 3.03
CA GLU A 15 22.95 1.50 2.53
C GLU A 15 22.62 1.91 1.09
N TYR A 16 22.11 3.15 0.98
CA TYR A 16 22.11 4.10 -0.16
C TYR A 16 20.81 4.91 -0.29
N PHE A 17 20.11 5.20 0.80
CA PHE A 17 18.99 6.16 0.78
C PHE A 17 19.25 7.28 1.77
N THR A 18 19.26 8.52 1.27
CA THR A 18 19.48 9.71 2.10
C THR A 18 18.38 9.84 3.18
N GLY A 19 18.66 10.56 4.26
CA GLY A 19 17.80 10.67 5.45
C GLY A 19 16.33 11.13 5.24
N GLU A 20 15.94 11.56 4.04
CA GLU A 20 14.53 11.79 3.69
C GLU A 20 13.88 10.59 2.98
N ASP A 21 14.68 9.80 2.27
CA ASP A 21 14.22 8.70 1.43
C ASP A 21 13.83 7.48 2.26
N TRP A 22 14.46 7.20 3.40
CA TRP A 22 14.03 6.11 4.30
C TRP A 22 12.66 6.40 4.95
N ILE A 23 12.41 7.65 5.36
CA ILE A 23 11.10 8.10 5.87
C ILE A 23 10.04 8.03 4.75
N ARG A 24 10.40 8.45 3.53
CA ARG A 24 9.51 8.37 2.36
C ARG A 24 9.28 6.94 1.86
N ALA A 25 10.28 6.07 1.92
CA ALA A 25 10.17 4.64 1.59
C ALA A 25 9.29 3.89 2.59
N GLY A 26 9.37 4.27 3.88
CA GLY A 26 8.42 3.84 4.90
C GLY A 26 7.00 4.30 4.59
N ARG A 27 6.81 5.60 4.34
CA ARG A 27 5.49 6.19 4.03
C ARG A 27 4.82 5.49 2.85
N ARG A 28 5.57 5.22 1.77
CA ARG A 28 5.08 4.53 0.56
C ARG A 28 4.38 3.21 0.88
N ARG A 29 5.04 2.34 1.65
CA ARG A 29 4.51 1.04 2.06
C ARG A 29 3.22 1.19 2.85
N TYR A 30 3.22 2.05 3.86
CA TYR A 30 2.05 2.21 4.73
C TYR A 30 0.87 2.82 3.96
N MET A 31 1.11 3.78 3.07
CA MET A 31 0.05 4.34 2.25
C MET A 31 -0.56 3.30 1.29
N LEU A 32 0.26 2.43 0.68
CA LEU A 32 -0.23 1.31 -0.14
C LEU A 32 -1.01 0.28 0.71
N LEU A 33 -0.55 -0.02 1.92
CA LEU A 33 -1.26 -0.88 2.86
C LEU A 33 -2.66 -0.33 3.19
N ASN A 34 -2.79 1.00 3.37
CA ASN A 34 -4.09 1.62 3.60
C ASN A 34 -5.03 1.47 2.39
N ILE A 35 -4.50 1.51 1.17
CA ILE A 35 -5.30 1.26 -0.06
C ILE A 35 -5.82 -0.17 -0.08
N ILE A 36 -4.94 -1.16 0.17
CA ILE A 36 -5.34 -2.57 0.19
C ILE A 36 -6.40 -2.81 1.26
N TYR A 37 -6.19 -2.27 2.46
CA TYR A 37 -7.19 -2.36 3.54
C TYR A 37 -8.52 -1.72 3.13
N TYR A 38 -8.46 -0.52 2.55
CA TYR A 38 -9.64 0.21 2.11
C TYR A 38 -10.45 -0.60 1.10
N LEU A 39 -9.79 -1.10 0.06
CA LEU A 39 -10.43 -1.86 -1.01
C LEU A 39 -11.12 -3.12 -0.47
N GLN A 40 -10.47 -3.84 0.44
CA GLN A 40 -11.05 -5.06 1.03
C GLN A 40 -12.26 -4.79 1.93
N HIS A 41 -12.21 -3.74 2.76
CA HIS A 41 -13.20 -3.55 3.83
C HIS A 41 -14.31 -2.55 3.48
N PHE A 42 -14.12 -1.72 2.46
CA PHE A 42 -15.06 -0.65 2.10
C PHE A 42 -15.45 -0.65 0.62
N ALA A 43 -14.61 -1.18 -0.28
CA ALA A 43 -14.88 -1.20 -1.72
C ALA A 43 -15.34 -2.57 -2.25
N GLY A 44 -15.73 -3.50 -1.37
CA GLY A 44 -16.29 -4.79 -1.75
C GLY A 44 -15.27 -5.79 -2.32
N LYS A 45 -13.96 -5.61 -2.07
CA LYS A 45 -12.91 -6.53 -2.51
C LYS A 45 -12.51 -7.53 -1.42
N GLU A 46 -13.50 -8.11 -0.74
CA GLU A 46 -13.31 -8.92 0.47
C GLU A 46 -12.36 -10.12 0.25
N ASP A 47 -12.48 -10.78 -0.91
CA ASP A 47 -11.65 -11.94 -1.30
C ASP A 47 -10.18 -11.61 -1.62
N GLY A 48 -9.80 -10.34 -1.55
CA GLY A 48 -8.46 -9.87 -1.87
C GLY A 48 -8.44 -8.93 -3.06
N VAL A 49 -7.32 -8.22 -3.18
CA VAL A 49 -7.12 -7.13 -4.13
C VAL A 49 -6.05 -7.52 -5.14
N SER A 50 -6.39 -7.50 -6.40
CA SER A 50 -5.47 -7.73 -7.52
C SER A 50 -4.62 -6.49 -7.81
N ILE A 51 -3.53 -6.68 -8.55
CA ILE A 51 -2.71 -5.53 -9.00
C ILE A 51 -3.48 -4.60 -9.94
N SER A 52 -4.41 -5.11 -10.75
CA SER A 52 -5.26 -4.28 -11.62
C SER A 52 -6.11 -3.32 -10.80
N GLU A 53 -6.77 -3.83 -9.75
CA GLU A 53 -7.62 -3.02 -8.88
C GLU A 53 -6.82 -1.98 -8.09
N ILE A 54 -5.59 -2.30 -7.69
CA ILE A 54 -4.67 -1.33 -7.09
C ILE A 54 -4.30 -0.24 -8.10
N SER A 55 -3.95 -0.61 -9.34
CA SER A 55 -3.57 0.33 -10.39
C SER A 55 -4.73 1.27 -10.76
N GLU A 56 -5.93 0.73 -10.97
CA GLU A 56 -7.14 1.52 -11.24
C GLU A 56 -7.41 2.53 -10.10
N PHE A 57 -7.29 2.08 -8.85
CA PHE A 57 -7.45 2.96 -7.69
C PHE A 57 -6.39 4.07 -7.66
N LEU A 58 -5.13 3.73 -7.97
CA LEU A 58 -4.03 4.70 -8.02
C LEU A 58 -4.19 5.73 -9.15
N GLU A 59 -4.71 5.33 -10.31
CA GLU A 59 -5.01 6.24 -11.42
C GLU A 59 -6.06 7.28 -11.02
N VAL A 60 -7.17 6.84 -10.44
CA VAL A 60 -8.20 7.77 -9.95
C VAL A 60 -7.66 8.61 -8.80
N LEU A 61 -6.90 8.02 -7.87
CA LEU A 61 -6.26 8.75 -6.77
C LEU A 61 -5.32 9.85 -7.27
N GLN A 62 -4.61 9.64 -8.38
CA GLN A 62 -3.77 10.68 -9.01
C GLN A 62 -4.58 11.93 -9.37
N THR A 63 -5.83 11.75 -9.81
CA THR A 63 -6.75 12.84 -10.16
C THR A 63 -7.37 13.51 -8.93
N VAL A 64 -7.67 12.74 -7.89
CA VAL A 64 -8.36 13.23 -6.68
C VAL A 64 -7.40 13.93 -5.74
N ASP A 65 -6.22 13.36 -5.52
CA ASP A 65 -5.20 13.86 -4.60
C ASP A 65 -3.80 13.45 -5.05
N ARG A 66 -3.17 14.35 -5.82
CA ARG A 66 -1.83 14.13 -6.36
C ARG A 66 -0.76 14.03 -5.28
N GLU A 67 -0.95 14.65 -4.12
CA GLU A 67 0.04 14.59 -3.02
C GLU A 67 0.05 13.20 -2.39
N ILE A 68 -1.14 12.68 -2.07
CA ILE A 68 -1.30 11.32 -1.56
C ILE A 68 -0.80 10.31 -2.59
N TYR A 69 -1.16 10.45 -3.87
CA TYR A 69 -0.64 9.61 -4.95
C TYR A 69 0.90 9.61 -4.97
N SER A 70 1.52 10.80 -4.95
CA SER A 70 2.98 10.95 -5.01
C SER A 70 3.68 10.44 -3.74
N SER A 71 2.93 10.20 -2.66
CA SER A 71 3.45 9.53 -1.47
C SER A 71 3.53 8.01 -1.63
N ILE A 72 2.77 7.42 -2.56
CA ILE A 72 2.68 5.98 -2.84
C ILE A 72 3.47 5.61 -4.10
N VAL A 73 3.32 6.35 -5.19
CA VAL A 73 4.02 6.07 -6.45
C VAL A 73 5.25 6.96 -6.52
N LYS A 74 6.43 6.33 -6.58
CA LYS A 74 7.71 7.03 -6.66
C LYS A 74 8.38 6.77 -8.00
N PRO A 75 9.03 7.79 -8.61
CA PRO A 75 9.81 7.58 -9.82
C PRO A 75 10.84 6.46 -9.62
N GLY A 76 10.90 5.52 -10.56
CA GLY A 76 11.86 4.40 -10.53
C GLY A 76 11.52 3.28 -9.53
N ILE A 77 10.37 3.32 -8.85
CA ILE A 77 9.95 2.27 -7.93
C ILE A 77 8.57 1.74 -8.35
N ALA A 78 8.56 0.48 -8.79
CA ALA A 78 7.34 -0.21 -9.18
C ALA A 78 6.42 -0.45 -7.96
N VAL A 79 5.11 -0.48 -8.19
CA VAL A 79 4.11 -0.77 -7.15
C VAL A 79 4.30 -2.20 -6.63
N GLU A 80 4.64 -3.11 -7.54
CA GLU A 80 5.02 -4.50 -7.31
C GLU A 80 6.13 -4.62 -6.28
N SER A 81 7.19 -3.80 -6.38
CA SER A 81 8.28 -3.80 -5.40
C SER A 81 7.77 -3.42 -4.00
N THR A 82 6.83 -2.48 -3.92
CA THR A 82 6.20 -2.09 -2.65
C THR A 82 5.33 -3.22 -2.10
N LEU A 83 4.61 -3.96 -2.95
CA LEU A 83 3.84 -5.13 -2.56
C LEU A 83 4.75 -6.25 -2.04
N SER A 84 5.87 -6.52 -2.70
CA SER A 84 6.87 -7.48 -2.22
C SER A 84 7.41 -7.10 -0.85
N GLU A 85 7.65 -5.82 -0.58
CA GLU A 85 8.07 -5.36 0.75
C GLU A 85 6.98 -5.57 1.82
N LEU A 86 5.71 -5.35 1.48
CA LEU A 86 4.58 -5.59 2.39
C LEU A 86 4.40 -7.09 2.68
N LEU A 87 4.59 -7.95 1.67
CA LEU A 87 4.61 -9.41 1.80
C LEU A 87 5.77 -9.88 2.70
N ASN A 88 6.98 -9.37 2.46
CA ASN A 88 8.17 -9.73 3.26
C ASN A 88 8.01 -9.32 4.73
N LYS A 89 7.31 -8.21 5.00
CA LYS A 89 6.94 -7.79 6.37
C LYS A 89 5.73 -8.55 6.92
N GLY A 90 5.07 -9.38 6.11
CA GLY A 90 3.87 -10.14 6.45
C GLY A 90 2.67 -9.27 6.82
N LEU A 91 2.63 -8.02 6.34
CA LEU A 91 1.50 -7.09 6.55
C LEU A 91 0.34 -7.40 5.59
N ILE A 92 0.68 -7.95 4.43
CA ILE A 92 -0.26 -8.58 3.51
C ILE A 92 0.17 -10.03 3.29
N ILE A 93 -0.77 -10.84 2.81
CA ILE A 93 -0.56 -12.21 2.37
C ILE A 93 -0.97 -12.32 0.91
N ASP A 94 -0.26 -13.16 0.16
CA ASP A 94 -0.65 -13.55 -1.18
C ASP A 94 -1.71 -14.65 -1.08
N ARG A 95 -2.82 -14.48 -1.80
CA ARG A 95 -3.86 -15.48 -1.97
C ARG A 95 -3.63 -16.25 -3.26
N SER A 96 -4.35 -17.35 -3.46
CA SER A 96 -4.43 -17.97 -4.78
C SER A 96 -4.88 -16.94 -5.82
N GLU A 97 -4.37 -17.05 -7.05
CA GLU A 97 -4.73 -16.20 -8.21
C GLU A 97 -4.16 -14.77 -8.21
N GLY A 98 -3.10 -14.49 -7.44
CA GLY A 98 -2.38 -13.20 -7.52
C GLY A 98 -3.15 -12.03 -6.90
N LYS A 99 -3.96 -12.33 -5.89
CA LYS A 99 -4.67 -11.33 -5.07
C LYS A 99 -4.00 -11.19 -3.72
N PHE A 100 -3.93 -9.97 -3.22
CA PHE A 100 -3.35 -9.66 -1.92
C PHE A 100 -4.46 -9.44 -0.88
N SER A 101 -4.26 -9.94 0.33
CA SER A 101 -5.12 -9.65 1.48
C SER A 101 -4.33 -9.08 2.63
N ILE A 102 -4.96 -8.25 3.45
CA ILE A 102 -4.44 -7.83 4.75
C ILE A 102 -4.20 -9.07 5.61
N ASN A 103 -3.04 -9.12 6.26
CA ASN A 103 -2.78 -10.12 7.29
C ASN A 103 -3.49 -9.72 8.59
N VAL A 104 -4.65 -10.32 8.84
CA VAL A 104 -5.51 -10.04 10.00
C VAL A 104 -4.85 -10.35 11.35
N GLU A 105 -3.80 -11.18 11.38
CA GLU A 105 -3.04 -11.43 12.61
C GLU A 105 -2.21 -10.21 13.02
N LYS A 106 -1.76 -9.41 12.04
CA LYS A 106 -0.91 -8.22 12.26
C LYS A 106 -1.69 -6.90 12.21
N VAL A 107 -2.68 -6.80 11.33
CA VAL A 107 -3.51 -5.60 11.13
C VAL A 107 -4.95 -6.01 11.40
N LYS A 108 -5.43 -5.75 12.61
CA LYS A 108 -6.74 -6.22 13.10
C LYS A 108 -7.86 -5.23 12.82
N SER A 109 -7.50 -3.95 12.75
CA SER A 109 -8.45 -2.88 12.55
C SER A 109 -7.78 -1.66 11.93
N GLU A 110 -8.60 -0.68 11.56
CA GLU A 110 -8.16 0.62 11.08
C GLU A 110 -7.22 1.38 12.05
N LYS A 111 -7.23 1.03 13.34
CA LYS A 111 -6.33 1.63 14.35
C LYS A 111 -4.87 1.20 14.19
N ASP A 112 -4.64 0.07 13.53
CA ASP A 112 -3.31 -0.47 13.26
C ASP A 112 -2.68 0.16 11.99
N LEU A 113 -3.45 0.96 11.25
CA LEU A 113 -3.02 1.62 10.02
C LEU A 113 -2.49 3.02 10.30
N ILE A 114 -1.20 3.21 10.01
CA ILE A 114 -0.59 4.54 9.99
C ILE A 114 -1.26 5.35 8.88
N TYR A 115 -1.65 6.60 9.17
CA TYR A 115 -2.32 7.57 8.26
C TYR A 115 -3.81 7.39 8.00
N TRP A 116 -4.48 6.33 8.50
CA TRP A 116 -5.89 6.05 8.18
C TRP A 116 -6.82 7.26 8.32
N GLY A 117 -6.75 7.94 9.47
CA GLY A 117 -7.60 9.11 9.75
C GLY A 117 -7.41 10.28 8.77
N SER A 118 -6.24 10.37 8.13
CA SER A 118 -5.95 11.42 7.12
C SER A 118 -6.35 11.02 5.70
N VAL A 119 -6.41 9.72 5.38
CA VAL A 119 -6.57 9.25 3.99
C VAL A 119 -7.97 8.72 3.68
N LYS A 120 -8.72 8.24 4.69
CA LYS A 120 -10.01 7.58 4.48
C LYS A 120 -10.98 8.42 3.63
N ARG A 121 -11.13 9.70 3.95
CA ARG A 121 -12.05 10.59 3.22
C ARG A 121 -11.65 10.79 1.76
N VAL A 122 -10.36 10.76 1.47
CA VAL A 122 -9.86 10.82 0.08
C VAL A 122 -10.19 9.53 -0.64
N PHE A 123 -9.98 8.39 0.01
CA PHE A 123 -10.29 7.07 -0.55
C PHE A 123 -11.79 6.87 -0.80
N ASP A 124 -12.66 7.39 0.08
CA ASP A 124 -14.10 7.42 -0.14
C ASP A 124 -14.48 8.15 -1.44
N LYS A 125 -13.84 9.29 -1.73
CA LYS A 125 -14.06 10.03 -2.98
C LYS A 125 -13.53 9.27 -4.21
N VAL A 126 -12.36 8.63 -4.08
CA VAL A 126 -11.81 7.79 -5.16
C VAL A 126 -12.80 6.68 -5.51
N ASN A 127 -13.30 5.97 -4.49
CA ASN A 127 -14.26 4.89 -4.68
C ASN A 127 -15.60 5.36 -5.24
N GLU A 128 -16.09 6.54 -4.82
CA GLU A 128 -17.27 7.17 -5.41
C GLU A 128 -17.09 7.41 -6.91
N ILE A 129 -15.97 8.01 -7.32
CA ILE A 129 -15.67 8.24 -8.74
C ILE A 129 -15.58 6.93 -9.51
N MET A 130 -14.92 5.91 -8.96
CA MET A 130 -14.85 4.58 -9.60
C MET A 130 -16.23 3.90 -9.72
N SER A 131 -17.16 4.19 -8.80
CA SER A 131 -18.49 3.58 -8.77
C SER A 131 -19.51 4.30 -9.66
N PHE A 132 -19.42 5.62 -9.81
CA PHE A 132 -20.35 6.45 -10.60
C PHE A 132 -19.81 6.82 -11.98
N GLY A 133 -18.49 6.96 -12.11
CA GLY A 133 -17.80 7.21 -13.37
C GLY A 133 -17.38 5.90 -13.99
N GLY A 134 -18.18 5.40 -14.93
CA GLY A 134 -17.79 4.27 -15.76
C GLY A 134 -16.47 4.55 -16.48
N TYR A 135 -15.36 4.10 -15.91
CA TYR A 135 -14.15 3.75 -16.66
C TYR A 135 -14.39 2.42 -17.38
N ARG A 136 -15.47 2.34 -18.16
CA ARG A 136 -15.58 1.37 -19.25
C ARG A 136 -15.10 2.12 -20.48
N ASN A 137 -13.84 1.90 -20.85
CA ASN A 137 -13.41 2.21 -22.20
C ASN A 137 -14.29 1.37 -23.14
N GLU A 138 -15.15 2.04 -23.90
CA GLU A 138 -15.70 1.52 -25.16
C GLU A 138 -14.57 1.33 -26.20
#